data_AF-A0A0Q6QB21-F1
#
_entry.id   AF-A0A0Q6QB21-F1
#
_cell.length_a   1.000
_cell.length_b   1.000
_cell.length_c   1.000
_cell.angle_alpha   90.00
_cell.angle_beta   90.00
_cell.angle_gamma   90.00
#
_symmetry.space_group_name_H-M   'P 1'
#
loop_
_entity.id
_entity.type
_entity.pdbx_description
1 polymer ?
#
loop_
_entity_poly.entity_id
_entity_poly.type
_entity_poly.pdbx_seq_one_letter_code
_entity_poly.pdbx_strand_id
1 'polypeptide(L)'
;MTETRPFTADAPHSTPAARVWRVVRLQLTNKWNTIALPWVVLGAVFLMNYAIWLLIAQSASANDKSDALEGTQWSGSTFFIFIYMMVVAIQAINVTFSFALGFSVTRRDYYLGTALTWIILSAALSIGFALLTYIEQWTGGWGLGGHFFTAIYFDNQNPLLRVFTLFAMFLFFFFVGTASATIYVRWKINGMLVAGAVTAILLIGAMALIGLTHSWGAVGDWFATVGPAGVVAWSLVITVIAAVAGFFILRRATPKS
;
A
#
# COMPACT_ATOMS: atom_id res chain seq x y z
N MET A 1 39.15 7.46 52.89
CA MET A 1 39.02 7.96 51.51
C MET A 1 38.49 6.82 50.66
N THR A 2 37.21 6.85 50.34
CA THR A 2 36.53 5.80 49.56
C THR A 2 36.59 6.20 48.10
N GLU A 3 37.39 5.49 47.28
CA GLU A 3 37.44 5.72 45.84
C GLU A 3 36.10 5.35 45.20
N THR A 4 35.36 6.36 44.73
CA THR A 4 34.23 6.14 43.83
C THR A 4 34.76 5.88 42.43
N ARG A 5 34.94 4.60 42.06
CA ARG A 5 35.17 4.23 40.66
C ARG A 5 33.97 4.65 39.82
N PRO A 6 34.14 5.44 38.75
CA PRO A 6 33.04 5.76 37.84
C PRO A 6 32.55 4.48 37.19
N PHE A 7 31.25 4.21 37.29
CA PHE A 7 30.59 3.11 36.60
C PHE A 7 30.51 3.46 35.11
N THR A 8 31.56 3.17 34.35
CA THR A 8 31.51 3.16 32.89
C THR A 8 30.79 1.88 32.46
N ALA A 9 29.46 1.87 32.58
CA ALA A 9 28.69 0.93 31.80
C ALA A 9 28.90 1.30 30.33
N ASP A 10 29.73 0.52 29.65
CA ASP A 10 29.70 0.42 28.19
C ASP A 10 28.32 -0.07 27.80
N ALA A 11 27.37 0.85 27.67
CA ALA A 11 26.07 0.54 27.12
C ALA A 11 26.33 0.01 25.70
N PRO A 12 25.96 -1.24 25.40
CA PRO A 12 26.31 -1.83 24.12
C PRO A 12 25.77 -0.95 22.99
N HIS A 13 26.69 -0.41 22.17
CA HIS A 13 26.33 0.43 21.04
C HIS A 13 25.49 -0.40 20.07
N SER A 14 24.17 -0.14 20.06
CA SER A 14 23.26 -0.84 19.15
C SER A 14 23.69 -0.60 17.71
N THR A 15 23.90 -1.67 16.95
CA THR A 15 24.28 -1.60 15.52
C THR A 15 23.23 -0.82 14.72
N PRO A 16 23.59 -0.20 13.59
CA PRO A 16 22.63 0.50 12.72
C PRO A 16 21.42 -0.38 12.35
N ALA A 17 21.65 -1.66 12.04
CA ALA A 17 20.60 -2.62 11.74
C ALA A 17 19.66 -2.85 12.94
N ALA A 18 20.21 -2.97 14.16
CA ALA A 18 19.40 -3.13 15.36
C ALA A 18 18.50 -1.91 15.63
N ARG A 19 18.97 -0.69 15.33
CA ARG A 19 18.16 0.54 15.47
C ARG A 19 16.99 0.58 14.47
N VAL A 20 17.26 0.25 13.20
CA VAL A 20 16.23 0.12 12.16
C VAL A 20 15.19 -0.94 12.55
N TRP A 21 15.62 -2.09 13.04
CA TRP A 21 14.72 -3.17 13.46
C TRP A 21 13.85 -2.81 14.68
N ARG A 22 14.37 -2.02 15.62
CA ARG A 22 13.55 -1.48 16.73
C ARG A 22 12.41 -0.61 16.21
N VAL A 23 12.64 0.17 15.16
CA VAL A 23 11.58 0.95 14.51
C VAL A 23 10.56 0.05 13.81
N VAL A 24 11.01 -1.04 13.18
CA VAL A 24 10.07 -2.04 12.62
C VAL A 24 9.15 -2.59 13.70
N ARG A 25 9.71 -3.00 14.84
CA ARG A 25 8.92 -3.45 16.00
C ARG A 25 7.97 -2.37 16.51
N LEU A 26 8.44 -1.12 16.56
CA LEU A 26 7.62 0.01 16.97
C LEU A 26 6.40 0.17 16.07
N GLN A 27 6.57 0.16 14.75
CA GLN A 27 5.45 0.27 13.80
C GLN A 27 4.47 -0.89 13.93
N LEU A 28 4.96 -2.08 14.28
CA LEU A 28 4.13 -3.27 14.50
C LEU A 28 3.58 -3.41 15.93
N THR A 29 3.66 -2.36 16.76
CA THR A 29 3.11 -2.40 18.12
C THR A 29 1.58 -2.41 18.08
N ASN A 30 0.97 -1.58 17.22
CA ASN A 30 -0.47 -1.58 17.01
C ASN A 30 -0.86 -2.63 15.95
N LYS A 31 -0.71 -3.91 16.33
CA LYS A 31 -1.03 -5.06 15.47
C LYS A 31 -2.50 -5.12 15.06
N TRP A 32 -3.38 -4.66 15.94
CA TRP A 32 -4.82 -4.66 15.67
C TRP A 32 -5.14 -3.77 14.47
N ASN A 33 -4.73 -2.50 14.50
CA ASN A 33 -5.00 -1.56 13.41
C ASN A 33 -4.18 -1.89 12.14
N THR A 34 -2.94 -2.35 12.29
CA THR A 34 -2.03 -2.53 11.14
C THR A 34 -2.26 -3.85 10.41
N ILE A 35 -2.61 -4.91 11.14
CA ILE A 35 -2.70 -6.28 10.59
C ILE A 35 -4.13 -6.79 10.66
N ALA A 36 -4.74 -6.87 11.85
CA ALA A 36 -6.00 -7.59 12.01
C ALA A 36 -7.18 -6.86 11.35
N LEU A 37 -7.33 -5.56 11.60
CA LEU A 37 -8.46 -4.75 11.15
C LEU A 37 -8.66 -4.75 9.62
N PRO A 38 -7.62 -4.57 8.77
CA PRO A 38 -7.82 -4.66 7.33
C PRO A 38 -8.37 -6.01 6.87
N TRP A 39 -7.93 -7.13 7.49
CA TRP A 39 -8.47 -8.46 7.18
C TRP A 39 -9.89 -8.66 7.68
N VAL A 40 -10.25 -8.10 8.85
CA VAL A 40 -11.63 -8.15 9.37
C VAL A 40 -12.57 -7.40 8.44
N VAL A 41 -12.21 -6.19 8.01
CA VAL A 41 -13.05 -5.40 7.09
C VAL A 41 -13.14 -6.08 5.72
N LEU A 42 -12.03 -6.60 5.20
CA LEU A 42 -12.02 -7.37 3.96
C LEU A 42 -12.94 -8.60 4.05
N GLY A 43 -12.90 -9.32 5.17
CA GLY A 43 -13.79 -10.44 5.44
C GLY A 43 -15.27 -10.03 5.47
N ALA A 44 -15.59 -8.88 6.08
CA ALA A 44 -16.96 -8.36 6.08
C ALA A 44 -17.44 -7.98 4.67
N VAL A 45 -16.59 -7.31 3.87
CA VAL A 45 -16.88 -6.98 2.46
C VAL A 45 -17.04 -8.25 1.62
N PHE A 46 -16.21 -9.26 1.86
CA PHE A 46 -16.33 -10.57 1.23
C PHE A 46 -17.65 -11.25 1.57
N LEU A 47 -18.04 -11.29 2.85
CA LEU A 47 -19.33 -11.87 3.27
C LEU A 47 -20.52 -11.16 2.64
N MET A 48 -20.45 -9.83 2.50
CA MET A 48 -21.49 -9.06 1.81
C MET A 48 -21.57 -9.42 0.32
N ASN A 49 -20.43 -9.53 -0.37
CA ASN A 49 -20.38 -9.99 -1.77
C ASN A 49 -20.91 -11.42 -1.90
N TYR A 50 -20.51 -12.31 -0.99
CA TYR A 50 -20.96 -13.70 -0.97
C TYR A 50 -22.48 -13.79 -0.76
N ALA A 51 -23.06 -12.96 0.12
CA ALA A 51 -24.51 -12.87 0.29
C ALA A 51 -25.21 -12.40 -0.98
N ILE A 52 -24.64 -11.44 -1.72
CA ILE A 52 -25.17 -11.00 -3.02
C ILE A 52 -25.12 -12.15 -4.03
N TRP A 53 -24.01 -12.89 -4.12
CA TRP A 53 -23.90 -14.04 -5.01
C TRP A 53 -24.90 -15.14 -4.67
N LEU A 54 -25.14 -15.41 -3.39
CA LEU A 54 -26.18 -16.34 -2.94
C LEU A 54 -27.57 -15.89 -3.36
N LEU A 55 -27.88 -14.60 -3.22
CA LEU A 55 -29.17 -14.05 -3.64
C LEU A 55 -29.35 -14.16 -5.16
N ILE A 56 -28.32 -13.86 -5.96
CA ILE A 56 -28.34 -14.04 -7.41
C ILE A 56 -28.56 -15.51 -7.76
N ALA A 57 -27.81 -16.41 -7.12
CA ALA A 57 -27.92 -17.85 -7.33
C ALA A 57 -29.33 -18.40 -7.00
N GLN A 58 -30.05 -17.78 -6.05
CA GLN A 58 -31.40 -18.19 -5.67
C GLN A 58 -32.52 -17.49 -6.47
N SER A 59 -32.31 -16.27 -6.94
CA SER A 59 -33.39 -15.43 -7.50
C SER A 59 -33.37 -15.25 -9.02
N ALA A 60 -32.20 -15.37 -9.66
CA ALA A 60 -32.07 -15.15 -11.10
C ALA A 60 -32.48 -16.40 -11.91
N SER A 61 -32.86 -16.21 -13.19
CA SER A 61 -33.03 -17.33 -14.13
C SER A 61 -31.68 -17.89 -14.56
N ALA A 62 -31.63 -19.14 -15.05
CA ALA A 62 -30.37 -19.83 -15.38
C ALA A 62 -29.46 -19.04 -16.35
N ASN A 63 -30.03 -18.36 -17.34
CA ASN A 63 -29.29 -17.53 -18.30
C ASN A 63 -28.79 -16.21 -17.68
N ASP A 64 -29.54 -15.61 -16.76
CA ASP A 64 -29.13 -14.35 -16.11
C ASP A 64 -28.06 -14.58 -15.03
N LYS A 65 -27.98 -15.80 -14.47
CA LYS A 65 -26.98 -16.18 -13.46
C LYS A 65 -25.57 -16.15 -14.01
N SER A 66 -25.33 -16.71 -15.20
CA SER A 66 -23.98 -16.75 -15.79
C SER A 66 -23.47 -15.34 -16.03
N ASP A 67 -24.30 -14.48 -16.63
CA ASP A 67 -23.92 -13.12 -16.99
C ASP A 67 -23.67 -12.27 -15.74
N ALA A 68 -24.51 -12.43 -14.71
CA ALA A 68 -24.32 -11.74 -13.44
C ALA A 68 -23.04 -12.18 -12.70
N LEU A 69 -22.72 -13.48 -12.73
CA LEU A 69 -21.51 -14.02 -12.10
C LEU A 69 -20.24 -13.65 -12.87
N GLU A 70 -20.26 -13.66 -14.20
CA GLU A 70 -19.17 -13.13 -15.02
C GLU A 70 -18.93 -11.65 -14.73
N GLY A 71 -19.98 -10.86 -14.50
CA GLY A 71 -19.86 -9.46 -14.11
C GLY A 71 -19.06 -9.23 -12.81
N THR A 72 -19.03 -10.23 -11.91
CA THR A 72 -18.31 -10.12 -10.63
C THR A 72 -16.79 -9.97 -10.81
N GLN A 73 -16.23 -10.36 -11.97
CA GLN A 73 -14.80 -10.22 -12.27
C GLN A 73 -14.32 -8.75 -12.33
N TRP A 74 -15.24 -7.80 -12.52
CA TRP A 74 -14.98 -6.37 -12.55
C TRP A 74 -15.07 -5.71 -11.16
N SER A 75 -15.20 -6.50 -10.10
CA SER A 75 -15.35 -6.01 -8.73
C SER A 75 -14.13 -5.21 -8.25
N GLY A 76 -14.37 -3.99 -7.78
CA GLY A 76 -13.39 -3.15 -7.09
C GLY A 76 -13.25 -3.45 -5.60
N SER A 77 -13.90 -4.50 -5.08
CA SER A 77 -14.01 -4.74 -3.63
C SER A 77 -12.65 -4.91 -2.93
N THR A 78 -11.68 -5.52 -3.61
CA THR A 78 -10.32 -5.68 -3.09
C THR A 78 -9.57 -4.36 -3.00
N PHE A 79 -9.91 -3.33 -3.79
CA PHE A 79 -9.16 -2.06 -3.79
C PHE A 79 -9.16 -1.35 -2.44
N PHE A 80 -10.20 -1.57 -1.63
CA PHE A 80 -10.30 -1.02 -0.28
C PHE A 80 -9.03 -1.27 0.55
N ILE A 81 -8.44 -2.47 0.49
CA ILE A 81 -7.31 -2.79 1.35
C ILE A 81 -6.08 -1.94 1.03
N PHE A 82 -5.85 -1.61 -0.25
CA PHE A 82 -4.72 -0.77 -0.65
C PHE A 82 -4.85 0.64 -0.08
N ILE A 83 -6.06 1.21 -0.15
CA ILE A 83 -6.37 2.53 0.41
C ILE A 83 -6.26 2.49 1.94
N TYR A 84 -6.77 1.44 2.57
CA TYR A 84 -6.65 1.26 4.02
C TYR A 84 -5.17 1.24 4.45
N MET A 85 -4.32 0.48 3.75
CA MET A 85 -2.89 0.42 4.06
C MET A 85 -2.18 1.76 3.79
N MET A 86 -2.61 2.54 2.80
CA MET A 86 -2.14 3.91 2.61
C MET A 86 -2.48 4.79 3.83
N VAL A 87 -3.70 4.68 4.36
CA VAL A 87 -4.13 5.41 5.56
C VAL A 87 -3.34 4.97 6.79
N VAL A 88 -3.04 3.67 6.92
CA VAL A 88 -2.11 3.17 7.97
C VAL A 88 -0.72 3.79 7.82
N ALA A 89 -0.20 3.88 6.59
CA ALA A 89 1.09 4.52 6.32
C ALA A 89 1.11 6.00 6.73
N ILE A 90 0.02 6.72 6.44
CA ILE A 90 -0.15 8.11 6.81
C ILE A 90 -0.16 8.28 8.33
N GLN A 91 -0.95 7.46 9.03
CA GLN A 91 -1.07 7.49 10.48
C GLN A 91 0.27 7.16 11.16
N ALA A 92 1.01 6.18 10.64
CA ALA A 92 2.31 5.78 11.18
C ALA A 92 3.32 6.94 11.21
N ILE A 93 3.34 7.80 10.19
CA ILE A 93 4.21 8.99 10.18
C ILE A 93 3.69 10.07 11.13
N ASN A 94 2.37 10.34 11.12
CA ASN A 94 1.81 11.43 11.93
C ASN A 94 1.83 11.15 13.44
N VAL A 95 1.68 9.89 13.85
CA VAL A 95 1.59 9.49 15.26
C VAL A 95 2.94 9.01 15.78
N THR A 96 3.58 8.09 15.05
CA THR A 96 4.74 7.35 15.57
C THR A 96 6.05 8.13 15.45
N PHE A 97 6.12 9.16 14.59
CA PHE A 97 7.34 9.94 14.37
C PHE A 97 7.78 10.73 15.62
N SER A 98 6.87 11.53 16.20
CA SER A 98 7.18 12.32 17.41
C SER A 98 7.52 11.42 18.60
N PHE A 99 6.81 10.29 18.72
CA PHE A 99 7.10 9.29 19.74
C PHE A 99 8.50 8.70 19.58
N ALA A 100 8.89 8.30 18.37
CA ALA A 100 10.21 7.72 18.11
C ALA A 100 11.36 8.69 18.43
N LEU A 101 11.19 9.99 18.14
CA LEU A 101 12.19 11.01 18.50
C LEU A 101 12.36 11.12 20.03
N GLY A 102 11.31 10.91 20.81
CA GLY A 102 11.36 10.85 22.28
C GLY A 102 12.21 9.70 22.82
N PHE A 103 12.33 8.59 22.08
CA PHE A 103 13.21 7.45 22.43
C PHE A 103 14.64 7.59 21.88
N SER A 104 15.09 8.80 21.55
CA SER A 104 16.41 9.07 20.96
C SER A 104 16.68 8.33 19.64
N VAL A 105 15.62 8.02 18.87
CA VAL A 105 15.76 7.45 17.52
C VAL A 105 16.09 8.55 16.53
N THR A 106 17.08 8.33 15.66
CA THR A 106 17.42 9.31 14.61
C THR A 106 16.35 9.34 13.51
N ARG A 107 16.15 10.49 12.86
CA ARG A 107 15.20 10.60 11.73
C ARG A 107 15.51 9.63 10.59
N ARG A 108 16.81 9.36 10.36
CA ARG A 108 17.28 8.40 9.35
C ARG A 108 16.87 6.97 9.71
N ASP A 109 17.15 6.54 10.94
CA ASP A 109 16.82 5.19 11.39
C ASP A 109 15.30 4.98 11.43
N TYR A 110 14.54 6.02 11.81
CA TYR A 110 13.08 5.99 11.76
C TYR A 110 12.53 5.80 10.34
N TYR A 111 13.00 6.59 9.37
CA TYR A 111 12.50 6.47 7.99
C TYR A 111 12.87 5.11 7.38
N LEU A 112 14.13 4.67 7.55
CA LEU A 112 14.58 3.38 7.04
C LEU A 112 13.83 2.20 7.68
N GLY A 113 13.58 2.25 8.99
CA GLY A 113 12.78 1.24 9.67
C GLY A 113 11.35 1.21 9.19
N THR A 114 10.75 2.38 8.97
CA THR A 114 9.37 2.48 8.47
C THR A 114 9.26 1.99 7.02
N ALA A 115 10.20 2.36 6.15
CA ALA A 115 10.28 1.85 4.78
C ALA A 115 10.46 0.32 4.74
N LEU A 116 11.29 -0.23 5.62
CA LEU A 116 11.46 -1.68 5.76
C LEU A 116 10.17 -2.36 6.21
N THR A 117 9.43 -1.77 7.17
CA THR A 117 8.10 -2.27 7.56
C THR A 117 7.15 -2.34 6.38
N TRP A 118 7.12 -1.32 5.51
CA TRP A 118 6.26 -1.32 4.33
C TRP A 118 6.64 -2.40 3.32
N ILE A 119 7.93 -2.64 3.11
CA ILE A 119 8.40 -3.74 2.26
C ILE A 119 7.95 -5.09 2.83
N ILE A 120 8.15 -5.31 4.13
CA ILE A 120 7.76 -6.56 4.81
C ILE A 120 6.23 -6.77 4.74
N LEU A 121 5.44 -5.73 5.05
CA LEU A 121 3.98 -5.81 5.01
C LEU A 121 3.48 -6.02 3.58
N SER A 122 4.07 -5.34 2.58
CA SER A 122 3.71 -5.56 1.17
C SER A 122 3.97 -6.99 0.75
N ALA A 123 5.10 -7.58 1.16
CA ALA A 123 5.42 -8.98 0.87
C ALA A 123 4.44 -9.93 1.57
N ALA A 124 4.17 -9.72 2.86
CA ALA A 124 3.25 -10.57 3.63
C ALA A 124 1.81 -10.50 3.09
N LEU A 125 1.31 -9.30 2.80
CA LEU A 125 -0.04 -9.10 2.29
C LEU A 125 -0.18 -9.62 0.86
N SER A 126 0.78 -9.39 -0.03
CA SER A 126 0.74 -9.92 -1.41
C SER A 126 0.73 -11.45 -1.45
N ILE A 127 1.52 -12.11 -0.59
CA ILE A 127 1.49 -13.58 -0.45
C ILE A 127 0.13 -14.03 0.08
N GLY A 128 -0.40 -13.38 1.13
CA GLY A 128 -1.73 -13.71 1.66
C GLY A 128 -2.82 -13.61 0.60
N PHE A 129 -2.85 -12.52 -0.17
CA PHE A 129 -3.80 -12.33 -1.26
C PHE A 129 -3.64 -13.36 -2.37
N ALA A 130 -2.40 -13.70 -2.75
CA ALA A 130 -2.15 -14.73 -3.74
C ALA A 130 -2.66 -16.11 -3.29
N LEU A 131 -2.50 -16.45 -2.00
CA LEU A 131 -3.06 -17.67 -1.42
C LEU A 131 -4.59 -17.68 -1.47
N LEU A 132 -5.24 -16.58 -1.10
CA LEU A 132 -6.71 -16.47 -1.16
C LEU A 132 -7.22 -16.57 -2.61
N THR A 133 -6.49 -16.03 -3.58
CA THR A 133 -6.82 -16.18 -5.00
C THR A 133 -6.71 -17.64 -5.45
N TYR A 134 -5.69 -18.36 -4.98
CA TYR A 134 -5.54 -19.79 -5.30
C TYR A 134 -6.67 -20.63 -4.70
N ILE A 135 -7.08 -20.32 -3.46
CA ILE A 135 -8.24 -20.95 -2.81
C ILE A 135 -9.52 -20.66 -3.61
N GLU A 136 -9.72 -19.43 -4.07
CA GLU A 136 -10.87 -19.06 -4.91
C GLU A 136 -10.90 -19.83 -6.23
N GLN A 137 -9.76 -19.94 -6.92
CA GLN A 137 -9.65 -20.71 -8.16
C GLN A 137 -9.91 -22.21 -7.93
N TRP A 138 -9.36 -22.77 -6.86
CA TRP A 138 -9.54 -24.19 -6.53
C TRP A 138 -10.97 -24.53 -6.13
N THR A 139 -11.67 -23.60 -5.49
CA THR A 139 -13.09 -23.76 -5.10
C THR A 139 -14.07 -23.39 -6.22
N GLY A 140 -13.58 -23.01 -7.40
CA GLY A 140 -14.44 -22.57 -8.51
C GLY A 140 -15.25 -21.32 -8.18
N GLY A 141 -14.63 -20.33 -7.52
CA GLY A 141 -15.29 -19.09 -7.10
C GLY A 141 -16.12 -19.25 -5.83
N TRP A 142 -15.50 -19.84 -4.79
CA TRP A 142 -16.12 -20.07 -3.48
C TRP A 142 -17.39 -20.96 -3.53
N GLY A 143 -17.47 -21.86 -4.52
CA GLY A 143 -18.61 -22.76 -4.74
C GLY A 143 -19.82 -22.11 -5.44
N LEU A 144 -19.78 -20.81 -5.72
CA LEU A 144 -20.86 -20.06 -6.38
C LEU A 144 -20.44 -19.45 -7.71
N GLY A 145 -19.19 -19.65 -8.15
CA GLY A 145 -18.65 -18.99 -9.36
C GLY A 145 -18.39 -17.50 -9.18
N GLY A 146 -18.30 -17.00 -7.95
CA GLY A 146 -18.05 -15.59 -7.67
C GLY A 146 -16.57 -15.23 -7.70
N HIS A 147 -16.24 -14.08 -8.28
CA HIS A 147 -14.89 -13.54 -8.34
C HIS A 147 -14.71 -12.42 -7.31
N PHE A 148 -13.85 -12.63 -6.30
CA PHE A 148 -13.50 -11.58 -5.34
C PHE A 148 -12.01 -11.26 -5.39
N PHE A 149 -11.16 -12.28 -5.28
CA PHE A 149 -9.72 -12.14 -5.36
C PHE A 149 -9.19 -12.36 -6.78
N THR A 150 -9.95 -13.05 -7.64
CA THR A 150 -9.63 -13.29 -9.05
C THR A 150 -10.25 -12.23 -9.96
N ALA A 151 -10.17 -10.95 -9.55
CA ALA A 151 -10.61 -9.85 -10.41
C ALA A 151 -9.71 -9.75 -11.65
N ILE A 152 -10.28 -9.29 -12.77
CA ILE A 152 -9.60 -9.25 -14.09
C ILE A 152 -8.26 -8.50 -14.06
N TYR A 153 -8.11 -7.55 -13.13
CA TYR A 153 -6.90 -6.75 -12.96
C TYR A 153 -5.71 -7.51 -12.37
N PHE A 154 -5.99 -8.61 -11.65
CA PHE A 154 -4.99 -9.41 -10.93
C PHE A 154 -4.89 -10.85 -11.46
N ASP A 155 -5.77 -11.22 -12.39
CA ASP A 155 -5.79 -12.55 -12.97
C ASP A 155 -4.68 -12.74 -14.01
N ASN A 156 -3.52 -13.13 -13.51
CA ASN A 156 -2.42 -13.63 -14.34
C ASN A 156 -2.27 -15.13 -14.08
N GLN A 157 -2.14 -15.92 -15.14
CA GLN A 157 -1.88 -17.37 -15.02
C GLN A 157 -0.55 -17.67 -14.32
N ASN A 158 0.38 -16.71 -14.31
CA ASN A 158 1.65 -16.85 -13.62
C ASN A 158 1.54 -16.39 -12.14
N PRO A 159 1.70 -17.30 -11.16
CA PRO A 159 1.55 -16.97 -9.73
C PRO A 159 2.61 -15.97 -9.25
N LEU A 160 3.83 -16.03 -9.80
CA LEU A 160 4.89 -15.10 -9.42
C LEU A 160 4.59 -13.68 -9.89
N LEU A 161 4.06 -13.53 -11.10
CA LEU A 161 3.65 -12.24 -11.64
C LEU A 161 2.48 -11.64 -10.85
N ARG A 162 1.55 -12.48 -10.38
CA ARG A 162 0.45 -12.06 -9.51
C ARG A 162 0.97 -11.51 -8.18
N VAL A 163 1.86 -12.25 -7.49
CA VAL A 163 2.49 -11.79 -6.24
C VAL A 163 3.24 -10.49 -6.47
N PHE A 164 4.02 -10.39 -7.55
CA PHE A 164 4.75 -9.17 -7.90
C PHE A 164 3.82 -7.97 -8.11
N THR A 165 2.72 -8.16 -8.84
CA THR A 165 1.72 -7.10 -9.11
C THR A 165 1.09 -6.61 -7.80
N LEU A 166 0.64 -7.53 -6.94
CA LEU A 166 0.08 -7.19 -5.64
C LEU A 166 1.11 -6.49 -4.74
N PHE A 167 2.34 -7.00 -4.72
CA PHE A 167 3.46 -6.43 -3.95
C PHE A 167 3.77 -5.00 -4.38
N ALA A 168 3.90 -4.76 -5.69
CA ALA A 168 4.15 -3.44 -6.25
C ALA A 168 3.01 -2.47 -5.96
N MET A 169 1.76 -2.93 -6.04
CA MET A 169 0.58 -2.13 -5.70
C MET A 169 0.59 -1.74 -4.21
N PHE A 170 0.80 -2.68 -3.30
CA PHE A 170 0.91 -2.35 -1.86
C PHE A 170 2.03 -1.33 -1.61
N LEU A 171 3.21 -1.57 -2.18
CA LEU A 171 4.35 -0.65 -2.05
C LEU A 171 4.00 0.76 -2.50
N PHE A 172 3.35 0.90 -3.67
CA PHE A 172 2.90 2.18 -4.19
C PHE A 172 2.03 2.92 -3.17
N PHE A 173 0.98 2.28 -2.66
CA PHE A 173 0.08 2.90 -1.69
C PHE A 173 0.77 3.24 -0.35
N PHE A 174 1.67 2.38 0.14
CA PHE A 174 2.44 2.67 1.36
C PHE A 174 3.35 3.89 1.19
N PHE A 175 4.09 3.98 0.08
CA PHE A 175 5.06 5.06 -0.13
C PHE A 175 4.38 6.37 -0.53
N VAL A 176 3.30 6.34 -1.31
CA VAL A 176 2.49 7.53 -1.59
C VAL A 176 1.87 8.07 -0.31
N GLY A 177 1.33 7.19 0.55
CA GLY A 177 0.83 7.58 1.88
C GLY A 177 1.93 8.17 2.76
N THR A 178 3.10 7.53 2.80
CA THR A 178 4.27 8.01 3.56
C THR A 178 4.76 9.37 3.06
N ALA A 179 4.85 9.58 1.75
CA ALA A 179 5.26 10.84 1.15
C ALA A 179 4.26 11.96 1.48
N SER A 180 2.96 11.67 1.35
CA SER A 180 1.87 12.60 1.69
C SER A 180 1.94 13.01 3.17
N ALA A 181 2.10 12.05 4.07
CA ALA A 181 2.21 12.33 5.49
C ALA A 181 3.49 13.11 5.84
N THR A 182 4.60 12.83 5.15
CA THR A 182 5.85 13.57 5.34
C THR A 182 5.72 15.03 4.91
N ILE A 183 5.05 15.29 3.79
CA ILE A 183 4.71 16.65 3.31
C ILE A 183 3.87 17.36 4.38
N TYR A 184 2.84 16.68 4.91
CA TYR A 184 1.97 17.24 5.93
C TYR A 184 2.72 17.57 7.23
N VAL A 185 3.58 16.68 7.72
CA VAL A 185 4.36 16.95 8.93
C VAL A 185 5.28 18.17 8.74
N ARG A 186 5.84 18.35 7.54
CA ARG A 186 6.79 19.43 7.26
C ARG A 186 6.16 20.80 7.00
N TRP A 187 5.06 20.82 6.24
CA TRP A 187 4.45 22.03 5.67
C TRP A 187 2.94 22.13 5.92
N LYS A 188 2.36 21.22 6.71
CA LYS A 188 0.95 21.18 7.10
C LYS A 188 0.03 21.25 5.87
N ILE A 189 -1.12 21.90 6.01
CA ILE A 189 -2.13 21.99 4.96
C ILE A 189 -1.61 22.72 3.72
N ASN A 190 -0.82 23.79 3.87
CA ASN A 190 -0.30 24.56 2.73
C ASN A 190 0.59 23.69 1.82
N GLY A 191 1.46 22.86 2.40
CA GLY A 191 2.27 21.93 1.62
C GLY A 191 1.44 20.88 0.90
N MET A 192 0.37 20.39 1.54
CA MET A 192 -0.56 19.44 0.90
C MET A 192 -1.30 20.08 -0.27
N LEU A 193 -1.77 21.32 -0.12
CA LEU A 193 -2.45 22.07 -1.18
C LEU A 193 -1.51 22.31 -2.37
N VAL A 194 -0.26 22.72 -2.11
CA VAL A 194 0.74 22.92 -3.17
C VAL A 194 1.08 21.61 -3.85
N ALA A 195 1.32 20.53 -3.10
CA ALA A 195 1.62 19.21 -3.68
C ALA A 195 0.45 18.69 -4.53
N GLY A 196 -0.78 18.86 -4.05
CA GLY A 196 -2.00 18.52 -4.79
C GLY A 196 -2.15 19.35 -6.06
N ALA A 197 -1.94 20.67 -5.97
CA ALA A 197 -2.01 21.58 -7.12
C ALA A 197 -0.94 21.26 -8.18
N VAL A 198 0.30 21.02 -7.78
CA VAL A 198 1.38 20.61 -8.68
C VAL A 198 1.04 19.29 -9.37
N THR A 199 0.54 18.30 -8.61
CA THR A 199 0.12 17.01 -9.18
C THR A 199 -1.02 17.19 -10.18
N ALA A 200 -2.03 17.99 -9.85
CA ALA A 200 -3.15 18.28 -10.73
C ALA A 200 -2.70 18.99 -12.02
N ILE A 201 -1.83 20.00 -11.91
CA ILE A 201 -1.28 20.72 -13.07
C ILE A 201 -0.47 19.78 -13.96
N LEU A 202 0.35 18.89 -13.39
CA LEU A 202 1.13 17.91 -14.15
C LEU A 202 0.21 16.92 -14.90
N LEU A 203 -0.85 16.42 -14.24
CA LEU A 203 -1.81 15.52 -14.87
C LEU A 203 -2.59 16.21 -15.99
N ILE A 204 -3.08 17.43 -15.75
CA ILE A 204 -3.79 18.23 -16.76
C ILE A 204 -2.84 18.55 -17.92
N GLY A 205 -1.61 18.96 -17.65
CA GLY A 205 -0.60 19.24 -18.67
C GLY A 205 -0.27 18.01 -19.52
N ALA A 206 -0.14 16.84 -18.91
CA ALA A 206 0.07 15.58 -19.62
C ALA A 206 -1.13 15.21 -20.51
N MET A 207 -2.36 15.29 -19.98
CA MET A 207 -3.58 15.04 -20.76
C MET A 207 -3.75 16.03 -21.90
N ALA A 208 -3.47 17.32 -21.66
CA ALA A 208 -3.49 18.36 -22.68
C ALA A 208 -2.45 18.10 -23.76
N LEU A 209 -1.23 17.72 -23.40
CA LEU A 209 -0.18 17.38 -24.36
C LEU A 209 -0.59 16.20 -25.24
N ILE A 210 -1.07 15.10 -24.65
CA ILE A 210 -1.56 13.93 -25.39
C ILE A 210 -2.72 14.30 -26.33
N GLY A 211 -3.64 15.13 -25.86
CA GLY A 211 -4.76 15.64 -26.65
C GLY A 211 -4.31 16.51 -27.83
N LEU A 212 -3.42 17.46 -27.58
CA LEU A 212 -2.88 18.37 -28.60
C LEU A 212 -2.05 17.63 -29.65
N THR A 213 -1.29 16.60 -29.24
CA THR A 213 -0.53 15.75 -30.18
C THR A 213 -1.35 14.63 -30.80
N HIS A 214 -2.68 14.59 -30.56
CA HIS A 214 -3.60 13.55 -31.06
C HIS A 214 -3.11 12.12 -30.79
N SER A 215 -2.37 11.92 -29.69
CA SER A 215 -1.64 10.68 -29.40
C SER A 215 -2.45 9.68 -28.55
N TRP A 216 -3.75 9.90 -28.37
CA TRP A 216 -4.62 9.00 -27.60
C TRP A 216 -4.60 7.55 -28.11
N GLY A 217 -4.50 7.36 -29.43
CA GLY A 217 -4.34 6.03 -30.04
C GLY A 217 -3.07 5.33 -29.52
N ALA A 218 -1.93 6.01 -29.58
CA ALA A 218 -0.66 5.46 -29.10
C ALA A 218 -0.67 5.16 -27.58
N VAL A 219 -1.39 5.96 -26.78
CA VAL A 219 -1.58 5.69 -25.35
C VAL A 219 -2.40 4.42 -25.14
N GLY A 220 -3.50 4.24 -25.89
CA GLY A 220 -4.30 3.02 -25.85
C GLY A 220 -3.50 1.79 -26.25
N ASP A 221 -2.74 1.89 -27.35
CA ASP A 221 -1.87 0.81 -27.82
C ASP A 221 -0.79 0.44 -26.80
N TRP A 222 -0.22 1.45 -26.11
CA TRP A 222 0.73 1.21 -25.03
C TRP A 222 0.10 0.45 -23.86
N PHE A 223 -1.10 0.83 -23.42
CA PHE A 223 -1.82 0.10 -22.36
C PHE A 223 -2.13 -1.34 -22.77
N ALA A 224 -2.56 -1.55 -24.02
CA ALA A 224 -2.81 -2.89 -24.55
C ALA A 224 -1.54 -3.74 -24.63
N THR A 225 -0.41 -3.13 -25.00
CA THR A 225 0.89 -3.82 -25.15
C THR A 225 1.52 -4.16 -23.80
N VAL A 226 1.46 -3.23 -22.86
CA VAL A 226 2.11 -3.35 -21.54
C VAL A 226 1.28 -4.22 -20.58
N GLY A 227 -0.04 -4.22 -20.75
CA GLY A 227 -0.97 -4.98 -19.93
C GLY A 227 -1.02 -4.55 -18.45
N PRO A 228 -1.86 -5.18 -17.62
CA PRO A 228 -2.07 -4.79 -16.23
C PRO A 228 -0.79 -4.86 -15.37
N ALA A 229 -0.03 -5.95 -15.50
CA ALA A 229 1.20 -6.14 -14.73
C ALA A 229 2.28 -5.09 -15.07
N GLY A 230 2.38 -4.71 -16.35
CA GLY A 230 3.34 -3.69 -16.77
C GLY A 230 2.96 -2.29 -16.31
N VAL A 231 1.66 -1.94 -16.28
CA VAL A 231 1.17 -0.68 -15.71
C VAL A 231 1.52 -0.59 -14.23
N VAL A 232 1.30 -1.69 -13.48
CA VAL A 232 1.69 -1.76 -12.08
C VAL A 232 3.20 -1.69 -11.90
N ALA A 233 4.01 -2.25 -12.81
CA ALA A 233 5.45 -2.08 -12.78
C ALA A 233 5.87 -0.60 -12.95
N TRP A 234 5.20 0.17 -13.81
CA TRP A 234 5.43 1.61 -13.95
C TRP A 234 5.09 2.40 -12.68
N SER A 235 4.12 1.94 -11.88
CA SER A 235 3.83 2.54 -10.57
C SER A 235 5.03 2.50 -9.63
N LEU A 236 5.95 1.53 -9.77
CA LEU A 236 7.17 1.45 -8.96
C LEU A 236 8.10 2.64 -9.19
N VAL A 237 8.09 3.24 -10.38
CA VAL A 237 8.86 4.47 -10.64
C VAL A 237 8.37 5.59 -9.73
N ILE A 238 7.05 5.75 -9.63
CA ILE A 238 6.41 6.73 -8.73
C ILE A 238 6.70 6.36 -7.27
N THR A 239 6.63 5.07 -6.91
CA THR A 239 6.97 4.57 -5.57
C THR A 239 8.39 4.94 -5.16
N VAL A 240 9.38 4.75 -6.04
CA VAL A 240 10.78 5.11 -5.77
C VAL A 240 10.92 6.62 -5.61
N ILE A 241 10.29 7.41 -6.48
CA ILE A 241 10.30 8.88 -6.35
C ILE A 241 9.68 9.30 -5.01
N ALA A 242 8.55 8.72 -4.63
CA ALA A 242 7.87 8.99 -3.36
C ALA A 242 8.71 8.59 -2.15
N ALA A 243 9.39 7.45 -2.20
CA ALA A 243 10.30 6.97 -1.16
C ALA A 243 11.51 7.91 -0.99
N VAL A 244 12.13 8.32 -2.10
CA VAL A 244 13.29 9.21 -2.08
C VAL A 244 12.88 10.62 -1.62
N ALA A 245 11.78 11.16 -2.15
CA ALA A 245 11.25 12.45 -1.73
C ALA A 245 10.89 12.45 -0.25
N GLY A 246 10.19 11.41 0.24
CA GLY A 246 9.86 11.25 1.65
C GLY A 246 11.10 11.23 2.55
N PHE A 247 12.15 10.49 2.17
CA PHE A 247 13.41 10.46 2.92
C PHE A 247 14.05 11.84 3.05
N PHE A 248 14.15 12.59 1.95
CA PHE A 248 14.78 13.92 1.96
C PHE A 248 13.96 14.97 2.71
N ILE A 249 12.64 14.95 2.55
CA ILE A 249 11.75 15.89 3.25
C ILE A 249 11.81 15.62 4.76
N LEU A 250 11.74 14.36 5.19
CA LEU A 250 11.75 14.02 6.62
C LEU A 250 13.12 14.30 7.26
N ARG A 251 14.22 14.10 6.55
CA ARG A 251 15.56 14.47 7.04
C ARG A 251 15.64 15.95 7.44
N ARG A 252 14.92 16.82 6.72
CA ARG A 252 14.89 18.29 6.94
C ARG A 252 13.71 18.76 7.82
N ALA A 253 12.90 17.85 8.36
CA ALA A 253 11.75 18.21 9.19
C ALA A 253 12.18 18.54 10.63
N THR A 254 12.15 19.82 11.00
CA THR A 254 12.29 20.27 12.39
C THR A 254 10.95 20.13 13.12
N PRO A 255 10.89 19.42 14.26
CA PRO A 255 9.71 19.46 15.12
C PRO A 255 9.54 20.92 15.56
N LYS A 256 8.46 21.55 15.14
CA LYS A 256 7.99 22.78 15.79
C LYS A 256 6.78 22.36 16.61
N SER A 257 6.97 22.43 17.93
CA SER A 257 5.92 22.34 18.94
C SER A 257 4.80 23.32 18.63
#